data_AF-A0A7W2SEP9-F1
#
_entry.id   AF-A0A7W2SEP9-F1
#
_cell.length_a   1.000
_cell.length_b   1.000
_cell.length_c   1.000
_cell.angle_alpha   90.00
_cell.angle_beta   90.00
_cell.angle_gamma   90.00
#
_symmetry.space_group_name_H-M   'P 1'
#
loop_
_entity.id
_entity.type
_entity.pdbx_description
1 polymer ?
#
loop_
_entity_poly.entity_id
_entity_poly.type
_entity_poly.pdbx_seq_one_letter_code
_entity_poly.pdbx_strand_id
1 'polypeptide(L)'
;MSLNTQNAELFYIYDSHCPWSYASAVLVEKVLSAFPNITLRAMHIGYYDGDNKVSATTLADVSEFSQVVFGANYLDTLNYTKDSTLAANLMAWVQNKSAKSAFELLTKLQHAHFVLGNELTDQESVSEIIDELKLSPPAKCLQANKLTKDAEFAIHDIIEVQEIIGTQAIPAMLLACNESLVLLNHNLYLENPEAIIEAVNIELENLS
;
A
#
# COMPACT_ATOMS: atom_id res chain seq x y z
N MET A 1 14.22 -26.13 -7.35
CA MET A 1 14.88 -25.97 -6.04
C MET A 1 13.95 -25.11 -5.19
N SER A 2 13.72 -25.43 -3.92
CA SER A 2 12.93 -24.53 -3.06
C SER A 2 13.78 -23.29 -2.82
N LEU A 3 13.43 -22.16 -3.42
CA LEU A 3 14.09 -20.89 -3.13
C LEU A 3 13.99 -20.62 -1.63
N ASN A 4 15.11 -20.29 -1.01
CA ASN A 4 15.14 -20.03 0.43
C ASN A 4 14.60 -18.61 0.68
N THR A 5 13.28 -18.49 0.79
CA THR A 5 12.60 -17.23 1.16
C THR A 5 12.70 -16.93 2.66
N GLN A 6 13.40 -17.77 3.43
CA GLN A 6 13.56 -17.59 4.86
C GLN A 6 14.48 -16.37 5.06
N ASN A 7 13.91 -15.26 5.55
CA ASN A 7 14.50 -13.91 5.68
C ASN A 7 14.30 -12.95 4.48
N ALA A 8 13.37 -13.24 3.57
CA ALA A 8 12.97 -12.29 2.55
C ALA A 8 11.84 -11.37 3.04
N GLU A 9 11.97 -10.07 2.78
CA GLU A 9 10.97 -9.04 3.09
C GLU A 9 10.61 -8.25 1.84
N LEU A 10 9.33 -7.99 1.64
CA LEU A 10 8.83 -7.10 0.59
C LEU A 10 8.43 -5.77 1.24
N PHE A 11 9.17 -4.72 0.95
CA PHE A 11 8.81 -3.35 1.32
C PHE A 11 7.90 -2.78 0.25
N TYR A 12 6.78 -2.22 0.69
CA TYR A 12 5.83 -1.58 -0.19
C TYR A 12 5.51 -0.20 0.35
N ILE A 13 6.09 0.84 -0.24
CA ILE A 13 5.86 2.24 0.12
C ILE A 13 4.70 2.76 -0.72
N TYR A 14 3.66 3.26 -0.08
CA TYR A 14 2.40 3.58 -0.75
C TYR A 14 1.59 4.62 0.01
N ASP A 15 0.51 5.07 -0.63
CA ASP A 15 -0.59 5.76 0.04
C ASP A 15 -1.93 5.10 -0.34
N SER A 16 -2.82 4.93 0.64
CA SER A 16 -4.15 4.31 0.44
C SER A 16 -5.02 5.06 -0.58
N HIS A 17 -4.80 6.35 -0.78
CA HIS A 17 -5.56 7.22 -1.69
C HIS A 17 -4.83 7.48 -3.01
N CYS A 18 -3.61 6.96 -3.20
CA CYS A 18 -2.87 7.09 -4.45
C CYS A 18 -3.36 6.06 -5.49
N PRO A 19 -3.84 6.48 -6.67
CA PRO A 19 -4.28 5.57 -7.73
C PRO A 19 -3.19 4.59 -8.20
N TRP A 20 -1.94 5.06 -8.31
CA TRP A 20 -0.82 4.19 -8.67
C TRP A 20 -0.51 3.17 -7.57
N SER A 21 -0.67 3.54 -6.30
CA SER A 21 -0.58 2.60 -5.16
C SER A 21 -1.72 1.59 -5.13
N TYR A 22 -2.87 1.93 -5.69
CA TYR A 22 -3.95 0.95 -5.86
C TYR A 22 -3.60 -0.06 -6.95
N ALA A 23 -3.10 0.42 -8.09
CA ALA A 23 -2.65 -0.44 -9.17
C ALA A 23 -1.52 -1.39 -8.75
N SER A 24 -0.49 -0.89 -8.06
CA SER A 24 0.64 -1.73 -7.63
C SER A 24 0.30 -2.69 -6.49
N ALA A 25 -0.79 -2.48 -5.74
CA ALA A 25 -1.21 -3.45 -4.72
C ALA A 25 -1.53 -4.83 -5.32
N VAL A 26 -1.99 -4.87 -6.58
CA VAL A 26 -2.18 -6.13 -7.32
C VAL A 26 -0.85 -6.89 -7.48
N LEU A 27 0.26 -6.17 -7.71
CA LEU A 27 1.58 -6.79 -7.82
C LEU A 27 2.02 -7.38 -6.46
N VAL A 28 1.78 -6.65 -5.37
CA VAL A 28 2.04 -7.13 -4.01
C VAL A 28 1.27 -8.42 -3.74
N GLU A 29 -0.01 -8.49 -4.12
CA GLU A 29 -0.83 -9.70 -3.98
C GLU A 29 -0.22 -10.90 -4.72
N LYS A 30 0.23 -10.69 -5.97
CA LYS A 30 0.88 -11.75 -6.78
C LYS A 30 2.15 -12.27 -6.11
N VAL A 31 2.99 -11.37 -5.59
CA VAL A 31 4.22 -11.76 -4.87
C VAL A 31 3.87 -12.53 -3.59
N LEU A 32 2.99 -12.03 -2.74
CA LEU A 32 2.66 -12.70 -1.47
C LEU A 32 1.96 -14.05 -1.68
N SER A 33 1.19 -14.20 -2.76
CA SER A 33 0.56 -15.46 -3.13
C SER A 33 1.57 -16.50 -3.62
N ALA A 34 2.55 -16.08 -4.44
CA ALA A 34 3.59 -16.96 -4.95
C ALA A 34 4.65 -17.29 -3.88
N PHE A 35 4.91 -16.38 -2.96
CA PHE A 35 5.96 -16.48 -1.94
C PHE A 35 5.38 -16.24 -0.52
N PRO A 36 4.61 -17.21 0.03
CA PRO A 36 3.88 -17.02 1.29
C PRO A 36 4.77 -16.84 2.53
N ASN A 37 6.07 -17.07 2.40
CA ASN A 37 7.05 -16.89 3.47
C ASN A 37 7.70 -15.49 3.46
N ILE A 38 7.51 -14.69 2.39
CA ILE A 38 7.97 -13.30 2.37
C ILE A 38 7.17 -12.49 3.37
N THR A 39 7.86 -11.72 4.20
CA THR A 39 7.21 -10.80 5.14
C THR A 39 6.92 -9.48 4.43
N LEU A 40 5.67 -9.03 4.46
CA LEU A 40 5.30 -7.72 3.94
C LEU A 40 5.63 -6.62 4.98
N ARG A 41 6.35 -5.60 4.54
CA ARG A 41 6.48 -4.29 5.18
C ARG A 41 5.64 -3.28 4.40
N ALA A 42 4.35 -3.22 4.73
CA ALA A 42 3.48 -2.18 4.19
C ALA A 42 3.92 -0.84 4.77
N MET A 43 4.18 0.18 3.97
CA MET A 43 4.77 1.45 4.39
C MET A 43 3.89 2.60 3.91
N HIS A 44 2.88 2.95 4.70
CA HIS A 44 1.92 4.01 4.36
C HIS A 44 2.52 5.39 4.64
N ILE A 45 2.73 6.22 3.62
CA ILE A 45 3.44 7.49 3.78
C ILE A 45 2.53 8.68 4.14
N GLY A 46 1.21 8.55 3.97
CA GLY A 46 0.28 9.63 4.34
C GLY A 46 0.43 10.87 3.47
N TYR A 47 0.61 10.67 2.16
CA TYR A 47 0.84 11.72 1.17
C TYR A 47 -0.40 12.60 0.93
N TYR A 48 -1.60 12.02 0.99
CA TYR A 48 -2.83 12.79 0.89
C TYR A 48 -3.23 13.25 2.29
N ASP A 49 -3.17 14.55 2.54
CA ASP A 49 -3.31 15.20 3.85
C ASP A 49 -4.48 16.20 3.91
N GLY A 50 -5.35 16.18 2.91
CA GLY A 50 -6.48 17.10 2.77
C GLY A 50 -6.24 18.27 1.82
N ASP A 51 -5.00 18.49 1.34
CA ASP A 51 -4.68 19.57 0.37
C ASP A 51 -4.54 19.05 -1.07
N ASN A 52 -4.25 17.75 -1.23
CA ASN A 52 -3.96 17.13 -2.51
C ASN A 52 -5.21 16.58 -3.20
N LYS A 53 -5.27 16.68 -4.53
CA LYS A 53 -6.32 16.09 -5.37
C LYS A 53 -5.76 15.00 -6.28
N VAL A 54 -6.63 14.06 -6.65
CA VAL A 54 -6.36 13.12 -7.73
C VAL A 54 -6.86 13.75 -9.04
N SER A 55 -5.99 13.79 -10.05
CA SER A 55 -6.37 14.34 -11.36
C SER A 55 -7.09 13.29 -12.22
N ALA A 56 -8.01 13.73 -13.09
CA ALA A 56 -8.65 12.85 -14.06
C ALA A 56 -7.64 12.19 -15.01
N THR A 57 -6.56 12.91 -15.37
CA THR A 57 -5.45 12.36 -16.18
C THR A 57 -4.78 11.19 -15.46
N THR A 58 -4.48 11.32 -14.16
CA THR A 58 -3.88 10.24 -13.37
C THR A 58 -4.75 8.98 -13.40
N LEU A 59 -6.07 9.11 -13.31
CA LEU A 59 -6.96 7.96 -13.40
C LEU A 59 -7.02 7.35 -14.79
N ALA A 60 -7.00 8.19 -15.84
CA ALA A 60 -6.95 7.70 -17.21
C ALA A 60 -5.68 6.89 -17.44
N ASP A 61 -4.52 7.41 -17.04
CA ASP A 61 -3.23 6.71 -17.16
C ASP A 61 -3.24 5.39 -16.38
N VAL A 62 -3.70 5.40 -15.12
CA VAL A 62 -3.77 4.17 -14.31
C VAL A 62 -4.72 3.14 -14.93
N SER A 63 -5.85 3.58 -15.49
CA SER A 63 -6.80 2.69 -16.16
C SER A 63 -6.26 2.14 -17.48
N GLU A 64 -5.40 2.88 -18.17
CA GLU A 64 -4.74 2.44 -19.40
C GLU A 64 -3.64 1.40 -19.11
N PHE A 65 -2.84 1.62 -18.06
CA PHE A 65 -1.66 0.81 -17.76
C PHE A 65 -1.88 -0.25 -16.68
N SER A 66 -3.11 -0.49 -16.22
CA SER A 66 -3.40 -1.51 -15.22
C SER A 66 -4.80 -2.11 -15.36
N GLN A 67 -5.09 -3.13 -14.54
CA GLN A 67 -6.37 -3.85 -14.57
C GLN A 67 -7.35 -3.39 -13.47
N VAL A 68 -6.99 -2.35 -12.71
CA VAL A 68 -7.83 -1.87 -11.60
C VAL A 68 -8.99 -1.03 -12.11
N VAL A 69 -10.06 -0.96 -11.30
CA VAL A 69 -11.29 -0.28 -11.66
C VAL A 69 -11.61 0.85 -10.69
N PHE A 70 -12.16 1.93 -11.21
CA PHE A 70 -12.66 3.05 -10.43
C PHE A 70 -14.19 3.06 -10.52
N GLY A 71 -14.86 2.97 -9.37
CA GLY A 71 -16.31 2.95 -9.28
C GLY A 71 -16.93 4.34 -9.48
N ALA A 72 -18.18 4.37 -9.94
CA ALA A 72 -18.89 5.62 -10.24
C ALA A 72 -18.91 6.58 -9.03
N ASN A 73 -19.19 6.06 -7.83
CA ASN A 73 -19.20 6.84 -6.60
C ASN A 73 -17.84 7.51 -6.33
N TYR A 74 -16.72 6.82 -6.61
CA TYR A 74 -15.39 7.40 -6.46
C TYR A 74 -15.15 8.51 -7.49
N LEU A 75 -15.53 8.27 -8.75
CA LEU A 75 -15.39 9.27 -9.83
C LEU A 75 -16.15 10.57 -9.54
N ASP A 76 -17.29 10.49 -8.85
CA ASP A 76 -18.06 11.67 -8.43
C ASP A 76 -17.31 12.53 -7.40
N THR A 77 -16.29 11.98 -6.72
CA THR A 77 -15.51 12.68 -5.70
C THR A 77 -14.23 13.35 -6.20
N LEU A 78 -13.91 13.28 -7.51
CA LEU A 78 -12.60 13.73 -8.04
C LEU A 78 -12.34 15.23 -7.92
N ASN A 79 -13.41 16.02 -7.79
CA ASN A 79 -13.27 17.47 -7.61
C ASN A 79 -12.88 17.87 -6.19
N TYR A 80 -12.87 16.94 -5.24
CA TYR A 80 -12.52 17.17 -3.84
C TYR A 80 -11.09 16.73 -3.53
N THR A 81 -10.50 17.35 -2.51
CA THR A 81 -9.22 16.90 -1.96
C THR A 81 -9.37 15.55 -1.28
N LYS A 82 -8.26 14.85 -1.10
CA LYS A 82 -8.18 13.54 -0.47
C LYS A 82 -7.37 13.65 0.81
N ASP A 83 -7.79 12.89 1.81
CA ASP A 83 -7.14 12.83 3.12
C ASP A 83 -7.05 11.37 3.57
N SER A 84 -5.82 10.88 3.63
CA SER A 84 -5.46 9.51 4.01
C SER A 84 -5.10 9.37 5.48
N THR A 85 -5.21 10.44 6.29
CA THR A 85 -4.72 10.48 7.68
C THR A 85 -5.27 9.36 8.55
N LEU A 86 -6.57 9.06 8.46
CA LEU A 86 -7.19 7.96 9.20
C LEU A 86 -6.63 6.62 8.74
N ALA A 87 -6.52 6.40 7.43
CA ALA A 87 -5.96 5.19 6.87
C ALA A 87 -4.49 5.01 7.29
N ALA A 88 -3.68 6.07 7.27
CA ALA A 88 -2.30 6.06 7.74
C ALA A 88 -2.21 5.65 9.22
N ASN A 89 -3.08 6.21 10.08
CA ASN A 89 -3.17 5.86 11.50
C ASN A 89 -3.54 4.39 11.72
N LEU A 90 -4.55 3.90 11.00
CA LEU A 90 -5.00 2.52 11.10
C LEU A 90 -3.93 1.55 10.59
N MET A 91 -3.26 1.89 9.48
CA MET A 91 -2.19 1.10 8.89
C MET A 91 -0.95 1.03 9.78
N ALA A 92 -0.54 2.14 10.41
CA ALA A 92 0.56 2.14 11.37
C ALA A 92 0.26 1.27 12.60
N TRP A 93 -0.99 1.28 13.08
CA TRP A 93 -1.41 0.41 14.16
C TRP A 93 -1.43 -1.07 13.76
N VAL A 94 -1.99 -1.41 12.59
CA VAL A 94 -2.11 -2.82 12.18
C VAL A 94 -0.73 -3.44 11.96
N GLN A 95 0.23 -2.71 11.40
CA GLN A 95 1.58 -3.23 11.17
C GLN A 95 2.28 -3.61 12.47
N ASN A 96 2.09 -2.81 13.53
CA ASN A 96 2.67 -3.06 14.85
C ASN A 96 1.98 -4.20 15.63
N LYS A 97 0.77 -4.60 15.24
CA LYS A 97 -0.03 -5.62 15.94
C LYS A 97 -0.15 -6.94 15.20
N SER A 98 -0.37 -6.87 13.89
CA SER A 98 -0.59 -8.00 13.00
C SER A 98 -0.15 -7.62 11.58
N ALA A 99 1.15 -7.77 11.29
CA ALA A 99 1.68 -7.61 9.93
C ALA A 99 0.95 -8.50 8.91
N LYS A 100 0.45 -9.67 9.35
CA LYS A 100 -0.35 -10.58 8.51
C LYS A 100 -1.66 -9.99 8.03
N SER A 101 -2.29 -9.13 8.84
CA SER A 101 -3.56 -8.48 8.49
C SER A 101 -3.36 -7.17 7.73
N ALA A 102 -2.13 -6.66 7.63
CA ALA A 102 -1.86 -5.36 7.03
C ALA A 102 -2.26 -5.31 5.55
N PHE A 103 -1.94 -6.35 4.78
CA PHE A 103 -2.28 -6.38 3.36
C PHE A 103 -3.79 -6.54 3.12
N GLU A 104 -4.45 -7.38 3.91
CA GLU A 104 -5.90 -7.58 3.83
C GLU A 104 -6.66 -6.29 4.21
N LEU A 105 -6.18 -5.56 5.22
CA LEU A 105 -6.72 -4.24 5.56
C LEU A 105 -6.51 -3.23 4.43
N LEU A 106 -5.30 -3.16 3.87
CA LEU A 106 -4.98 -2.25 2.77
C LEU A 106 -5.93 -2.47 1.57
N THR A 107 -6.06 -3.71 1.11
CA THR A 107 -6.87 -4.06 -0.06
C THR A 107 -8.35 -3.73 0.16
N LYS A 108 -8.88 -3.95 1.38
CA LYS A 108 -10.25 -3.55 1.74
C LYS A 108 -10.43 -2.03 1.80
N LEU A 109 -9.48 -1.29 2.35
CA LEU A 109 -9.51 0.18 2.37
C LEU A 109 -9.48 0.73 0.94
N GLN A 110 -8.58 0.23 0.10
CA GLN A 110 -8.50 0.64 -1.30
C GLN A 110 -9.76 0.30 -2.08
N HIS A 111 -10.34 -0.89 -1.87
CA HIS A 111 -11.62 -1.25 -2.48
C HIS A 111 -12.74 -0.30 -2.03
N ALA A 112 -12.87 -0.04 -0.73
CA ALA A 112 -13.86 0.91 -0.22
C ALA A 112 -13.67 2.30 -0.84
N HIS A 113 -12.42 2.76 -0.97
CA HIS A 113 -12.11 4.06 -1.54
C HIS A 113 -12.40 4.14 -3.03
N PHE A 114 -11.70 3.33 -3.83
CA PHE A 114 -11.68 3.45 -5.29
C PHE A 114 -12.89 2.82 -5.96
N VAL A 115 -13.53 1.81 -5.35
CA VAL A 115 -14.70 1.12 -5.93
C VAL A 115 -16.00 1.61 -5.32
N LEU A 116 -16.07 1.74 -4.00
CA LEU A 116 -17.32 2.12 -3.32
C LEU A 116 -17.48 3.64 -3.15
N GLY A 117 -16.41 4.43 -3.37
CA GLY A 117 -16.42 5.88 -3.22
C GLY A 117 -16.40 6.34 -1.76
N ASN A 118 -15.94 5.50 -0.84
CA ASN A 118 -15.80 5.82 0.56
C ASN A 118 -14.56 6.72 0.80
N GLU A 119 -14.74 7.89 1.41
CA GLU A 119 -13.63 8.83 1.64
C GLU A 119 -12.70 8.43 2.79
N LEU A 120 -13.08 7.45 3.62
CA LEU A 120 -12.27 6.93 4.73
C LEU A 120 -11.89 7.98 5.79
N THR A 121 -12.73 9.01 6.00
CA THR A 121 -12.43 10.18 6.83
C THR A 121 -12.95 10.10 8.27
N ASP A 122 -13.62 9.02 8.66
CA ASP A 122 -14.13 8.86 10.03
C ASP A 122 -14.23 7.39 10.46
N GLN A 123 -14.56 7.16 11.73
CA GLN A 123 -14.66 5.81 12.28
C GLN A 123 -15.77 4.97 11.61
N GLU A 124 -16.89 5.59 11.24
CA GLU A 124 -18.02 4.88 10.63
C GLU A 124 -17.61 4.31 9.28
N SER A 125 -16.84 5.09 8.51
CA SER A 125 -16.31 4.77 7.20
C SER A 125 -15.43 3.50 7.15
N VAL A 126 -14.84 3.09 8.28
CA VAL A 126 -13.97 1.90 8.37
C VAL A 126 -14.53 0.80 9.27
N SER A 127 -15.70 1.03 9.89
CA SER A 127 -16.25 0.13 10.91
C SER A 127 -16.50 -1.30 10.38
N GLU A 128 -17.17 -1.42 9.22
CA GLU A 128 -17.44 -2.72 8.60
C GLU A 128 -16.16 -3.48 8.25
N ILE A 129 -15.13 -2.79 7.76
CA ILE A 129 -13.84 -3.38 7.41
C ILE A 129 -13.12 -3.91 8.66
N ILE A 130 -13.12 -3.11 9.74
CA ILE A 130 -12.52 -3.48 11.03
C ILE A 130 -13.22 -4.72 11.61
N ASP A 131 -14.55 -4.74 11.58
CA ASP A 131 -15.35 -5.84 12.10
C ASP A 131 -15.14 -7.13 11.29
N GLU A 132 -15.13 -7.03 9.96
CA GLU A 132 -14.89 -8.17 9.07
C GLU A 132 -13.51 -8.79 9.33
N LEU A 133 -12.48 -7.95 9.50
CA LEU A 133 -11.11 -8.37 9.79
C LEU A 133 -10.88 -8.72 11.26
N LYS A 134 -11.90 -8.59 12.12
CA LYS A 134 -11.83 -8.82 13.58
C LYS A 134 -10.71 -8.00 14.23
N LEU A 135 -10.49 -6.78 13.74
CA LEU A 135 -9.54 -5.84 14.29
C LEU A 135 -10.18 -5.11 15.47
N SER A 136 -9.35 -4.67 16.43
CA SER A 136 -9.80 -3.87 17.56
C SER A 136 -8.87 -2.67 17.77
N PRO A 137 -8.80 -1.75 16.80
CA PRO A 137 -7.96 -0.57 16.92
C PRO A 137 -8.44 0.33 18.06
N PRO A 138 -7.52 0.90 18.86
CA PRO A 138 -7.86 1.96 19.79
C PRO A 138 -8.48 3.16 19.06
N ALA A 139 -9.43 3.86 19.70
CA ALA A 139 -10.09 5.02 19.10
C ALA A 139 -9.14 6.10 18.57
N LYS A 140 -7.95 6.26 19.18
CA LYS A 140 -6.90 7.18 18.71
C LYS A 140 -6.43 6.88 17.28
N CYS A 141 -6.51 5.63 16.82
CA CYS A 141 -6.09 5.20 15.49
C CYS A 141 -7.17 5.43 14.42
N LEU A 142 -8.38 5.84 14.83
CA LEU A 142 -9.53 6.09 13.96
C LEU A 142 -9.81 7.60 13.81
N GLN A 143 -8.79 8.43 14.09
CA GLN A 143 -8.85 9.88 13.95
C GLN A 143 -8.36 10.29 12.56
N ALA A 144 -9.06 11.21 11.91
CA ALA A 144 -8.66 11.78 10.62
C ALA A 144 -8.04 13.18 10.73
N ASN A 145 -8.17 13.85 11.88
CA ASN A 145 -7.74 15.25 12.01
C ASN A 145 -6.24 15.43 12.31
N LYS A 146 -5.52 14.34 12.60
CA LYS A 146 -4.06 14.34 12.83
C LYS A 146 -3.51 12.93 12.80
N LEU A 147 -2.22 12.84 12.48
CA LEU A 147 -1.46 11.61 12.65
C LEU A 147 -1.29 11.26 14.13
N THR A 148 -1.28 9.98 14.41
CA THR A 148 -0.85 9.41 15.68
C THR A 148 0.67 9.34 15.72
N LYS A 149 1.26 9.31 16.92
CA LYS A 149 2.71 9.12 17.08
C LYS A 149 3.22 7.87 16.35
N ASP A 150 2.43 6.79 16.38
CA ASP A 150 2.78 5.53 15.73
C ASP A 150 2.89 5.73 14.20
N ALA A 151 2.00 6.54 13.61
CA ALA A 151 2.06 6.89 12.19
C ALA A 151 3.18 7.88 11.86
N GLU A 152 3.42 8.88 12.72
CA GLU A 152 4.54 9.82 12.56
C GLU A 152 5.90 9.09 12.55
N PHE A 153 6.10 8.12 13.45
CA PHE A 153 7.30 7.29 13.46
C PHE A 153 7.41 6.43 12.20
N ALA A 154 6.31 5.78 11.79
CA ALA A 154 6.31 4.98 10.56
C ALA A 154 6.68 5.82 9.33
N ILE A 155 6.16 7.06 9.22
CA ILE A 155 6.48 7.97 8.11
C ILE A 155 7.96 8.39 8.15
N HIS A 156 8.53 8.62 9.33
CA HIS A 156 9.95 8.92 9.46
C HIS A 156 10.82 7.77 8.95
N ASP A 157 10.51 6.52 9.35
CA ASP A 157 11.21 5.33 8.86
C ASP A 157 11.10 5.20 7.33
N ILE A 158 9.96 5.56 6.75
CA ILE A 158 9.76 5.58 5.29
C ILE A 158 10.67 6.59 4.61
N ILE A 159 10.80 7.80 5.18
CA ILE A 159 11.67 8.85 4.64
C ILE A 159 13.12 8.38 4.63
N GLU A 160 13.58 7.73 5.70
CA GLU A 160 14.93 7.15 5.75
C GLU A 160 15.14 6.09 4.65
N VAL A 161 14.15 5.22 4.41
CA VAL A 161 14.21 4.25 3.31
C VAL A 161 14.22 4.96 1.94
N GLN A 162 13.41 5.99 1.75
CA GLN A 162 13.36 6.79 0.51
C GLN A 162 14.69 7.49 0.22
N GLU A 163 15.41 7.95 1.24
CA GLU A 163 16.76 8.50 1.13
C GLU A 163 17.77 7.46 0.66
N ILE A 164 17.72 6.24 1.21
CA ILE A 164 18.61 5.12 0.82
C ILE A 164 18.40 4.75 -0.65
N ILE A 165 17.16 4.74 -1.13
CA ILE A 165 16.82 4.28 -2.49
C ILE A 165 16.89 5.41 -3.52
N GLY A 166 17.10 6.66 -3.07
CA GLY A 166 17.25 7.83 -3.92
C GLY A 166 15.97 8.31 -4.62
N THR A 167 14.79 7.95 -4.11
CA THR A 167 13.50 8.39 -4.67
C THR A 167 12.43 8.58 -3.60
N GLN A 168 11.66 9.66 -3.74
CA GLN A 168 10.47 9.93 -2.93
C GLN A 168 9.16 9.55 -3.66
N ALA A 169 9.26 9.01 -4.87
CA ALA A 169 8.09 8.62 -5.65
C ALA A 169 7.37 7.44 -4.98
N ILE A 170 6.04 7.50 -5.01
CA ILE A 170 5.17 6.41 -4.60
C ILE A 170 4.27 5.98 -5.77
N PRO A 171 3.94 4.68 -5.87
CA PRO A 171 4.40 3.59 -5.02
C PRO A 171 5.89 3.23 -5.25
N ALA A 172 6.50 2.57 -4.28
CA ALA A 172 7.81 1.93 -4.44
C ALA A 172 7.75 0.51 -3.86
N MET A 173 8.37 -0.45 -4.55
CA MET A 173 8.44 -1.84 -4.13
C MET A 173 9.90 -2.26 -4.02
N LEU A 174 10.29 -2.81 -2.87
CA LEU A 174 11.66 -3.29 -2.67
C LEU A 174 11.65 -4.70 -2.14
N LEU A 175 12.57 -5.51 -2.63
CA LEU A 175 12.82 -6.84 -2.12
C LEU A 175 14.11 -6.79 -1.30
N ALA A 176 14.00 -7.10 -0.02
CA ALA A 176 15.14 -7.35 0.84
C ALA A 176 15.30 -8.85 1.03
N CYS A 177 16.52 -9.34 0.93
CA CYS A 177 16.86 -10.71 1.31
C CYS A 177 18.27 -10.69 1.90
N ASN A 178 18.41 -11.21 3.12
CA ASN A 178 19.65 -11.12 3.90
C ASN A 178 20.09 -9.65 4.10
N GLU A 179 21.31 -9.30 3.69
CA GLU A 179 21.86 -7.93 3.81
C GLU A 179 21.69 -7.10 2.51
N SER A 180 20.96 -7.64 1.53
CA SER A 180 20.80 -7.00 0.22
C SER A 180 19.38 -6.50 0.00
N LEU A 181 19.27 -5.34 -0.67
CA LEU A 181 18.02 -4.66 -0.98
C LEU A 181 18.02 -4.28 -2.46
N VAL A 182 16.94 -4.61 -3.17
CA VAL A 182 16.75 -4.26 -4.58
C VAL A 182 15.41 -3.57 -4.79
N LEU A 183 15.42 -2.50 -5.60
CA LEU A 183 14.22 -1.79 -6.03
C LEU A 183 13.57 -2.57 -7.20
N LEU A 184 12.33 -3.01 -7.01
CA LEU A 184 11.52 -3.63 -8.05
C LEU A 184 10.83 -2.53 -8.88
N ASN A 185 11.14 -2.46 -10.16
CA ASN A 185 10.48 -1.51 -11.06
C ASN A 185 9.04 -1.97 -11.39
N HIS A 186 8.12 -1.65 -10.49
CA HIS A 186 6.70 -2.02 -10.56
C HIS A 186 6.03 -1.63 -11.89
N ASN A 187 6.45 -0.53 -12.52
CA ASN A 187 5.90 -0.03 -13.78
C ASN A 187 5.96 -1.06 -14.93
N LEU A 188 6.95 -1.96 -14.91
CA LEU A 188 7.10 -3.00 -15.93
C LEU A 188 6.02 -4.09 -15.89
N TYR A 189 5.25 -4.15 -14.79
CA TYR A 189 4.37 -5.28 -14.49
C TYR A 189 2.90 -4.89 -14.32
N LEU A 190 2.54 -3.60 -14.37
CA LEU A 190 1.17 -3.16 -14.10
C LEU A 190 0.15 -3.70 -15.12
N GLU A 191 0.52 -3.79 -16.40
CA GLU A 191 -0.33 -4.36 -17.46
C GLU A 191 -0.42 -5.89 -17.38
N ASN A 192 0.67 -6.55 -16.95
CA ASN A 192 0.75 -8.00 -16.78
C ASN A 192 1.29 -8.38 -15.39
N PRO A 193 0.44 -8.34 -14.34
CA PRO A 193 0.85 -8.55 -12.95
C PRO A 193 1.56 -9.87 -12.67
N GLU A 194 1.24 -10.95 -13.39
CA GLU A 194 1.87 -12.27 -13.19
C GLU A 194 3.39 -12.24 -13.45
N ALA A 195 3.87 -11.35 -14.34
CA ALA A 195 5.27 -11.27 -14.70
C ALA A 195 6.19 -10.82 -13.53
N ILE A 196 5.64 -10.19 -12.49
CA ILE A 196 6.44 -9.81 -11.33
C ILE A 196 6.98 -11.03 -10.57
N ILE A 197 6.30 -12.18 -10.64
CA ILE A 197 6.70 -13.40 -9.94
C ILE A 197 8.05 -13.89 -10.48
N GLU A 198 8.25 -13.83 -11.79
CA GLU A 198 9.52 -14.20 -12.42
C GLU A 198 10.65 -13.24 -12.01
N ALA A 199 10.38 -11.93 -12.00
CA ALA A 199 11.34 -10.94 -11.54
C ALA A 199 11.76 -11.17 -10.09
N VAL A 200 10.80 -11.43 -9.19
CA VAL A 200 11.12 -11.73 -7.78
C VAL A 200 11.91 -13.03 -7.64
N ASN A 201 11.60 -14.07 -8.41
CA ASN A 201 12.41 -15.30 -8.41
C ASN A 201 13.87 -15.01 -8.78
N ILE A 202 14.10 -14.27 -9.86
CA ILE A 202 15.46 -13.91 -10.33
C ILE A 202 16.20 -13.14 -9.24
N GLU A 203 15.55 -12.14 -8.64
CA GLU A 203 16.18 -11.36 -7.57
C GLU A 203 16.47 -12.21 -6.33
N LEU A 204 15.54 -13.09 -5.91
CA LEU A 204 15.80 -14.01 -4.80
C LEU A 204 17.01 -14.92 -5.06
N GLU A 205 17.20 -15.40 -6.30
CA GLU A 205 18.39 -16.18 -6.68
C GLU A 205 19.69 -15.36 -6.66
N ASN A 206 19.61 -14.07 -7.02
CA ASN A 206 20.77 -13.17 -6.99
C ASN A 206 21.15 -12.72 -5.58
N LEU A 207 20.18 -12.69 -4.65
CA LEU A 207 20.33 -12.19 -3.28
C LEU A 207 20.59 -13.31 -2.24
N SER A 208 20.42 -14.59 -2.64
CA SER A 208 20.68 -15.77 -1.81
C SER A 208 22.13 -16.22 -1.82
#